data_AF-A0A2V9LJ19-F1
#
_entry.id   AF-A0A2V9LJ19-F1
#
_cell.length_a   1.000
_cell.length_b   1.000
_cell.length_c   1.000
_cell.angle_alpha   90.00
_cell.angle_beta   90.00
_cell.angle_gamma   90.00
#
_symmetry.space_group_name_H-M   'P 1'
#
loop_
_entity.id
_entity.type
_entity.pdbx_description
1 polymer ?
#
loop_
_entity_poly.entity_id
_entity_poly.type
_entity_poly.pdbx_seq_one_letter_code
_entity_poly.pdbx_strand_id
1 'polypeptide(L)'
;MARRAADRANVRGKESSMPLKRRGKWYHLSEKVNGVKIREALGTKDHRLAKRLYKERIAELMRSNPDPSKVARGYTKMTIAEAVEAYANERRKKAWQKIRAKAGLGNFRFYDGRHTVITTLEEKGVPDWVIPAQVGHVSAEEAKPYSHIRRKALDQVALLLEPAWMYSAKVEDRSDVQPPVSAQTGAQSCDMTGELIDSIERGMVGATGLEPVTPAV
;
A
#
# COMPACT_ATOMS: atom_id res chain seq x y z
N MET A 1 -25.59 -29.35 -81.27
CA MET A 1 -24.52 -28.45 -80.78
C MET A 1 -25.13 -27.33 -79.94
N ALA A 2 -25.46 -27.59 -78.66
CA ALA A 2 -26.01 -26.59 -77.75
C ALA A 2 -25.09 -26.48 -76.53
N ARG A 3 -24.28 -25.41 -76.50
CA ARG A 3 -23.56 -24.94 -75.31
C ARG A 3 -24.50 -24.00 -74.54
N ARG A 4 -24.88 -24.34 -73.31
CA ARG A 4 -25.33 -23.40 -72.25
C ARG A 4 -25.35 -24.15 -70.93
N ALA A 5 -24.30 -23.98 -70.14
CA ALA A 5 -24.30 -23.11 -68.96
C ALA A 5 -25.00 -23.80 -67.78
N ALA A 6 -24.24 -24.64 -67.08
CA ALA A 6 -24.59 -25.12 -65.76
C ALA A 6 -24.45 -23.95 -64.78
N ASP A 7 -25.54 -23.21 -64.60
CA ASP A 7 -25.73 -22.34 -63.45
C ASP A 7 -25.85 -23.20 -62.18
N ARG A 8 -24.70 -23.66 -61.66
CA ARG A 8 -24.59 -23.99 -60.23
C ARG A 8 -24.27 -22.68 -59.51
N ALA A 9 -25.33 -21.96 -59.18
CA ALA A 9 -25.29 -20.82 -58.28
C ALA A 9 -24.49 -21.19 -57.03
N ASN A 10 -23.30 -20.60 -56.95
CA ASN A 10 -22.39 -20.70 -55.85
C ASN A 10 -22.96 -19.89 -54.68
N VAL A 11 -23.85 -20.50 -53.91
CA VAL A 11 -24.30 -19.99 -52.62
C VAL A 11 -23.16 -20.20 -51.62
N ARG A 12 -22.06 -19.46 -51.81
CA ARG A 12 -21.14 -19.11 -50.72
C ARG A 12 -21.86 -18.08 -49.86
N GLY A 13 -22.85 -18.56 -49.09
CA GLY A 13 -23.23 -17.89 -47.86
C GLY A 13 -21.94 -17.58 -47.11
N LYS A 14 -21.79 -16.33 -46.67
CA LYS A 14 -20.66 -15.86 -45.87
C LYS A 14 -20.50 -16.78 -44.65
N GLU A 15 -19.75 -17.88 -44.77
CA GLU A 15 -19.25 -18.62 -43.63
C GLU A 15 -18.41 -17.62 -42.85
N SER A 16 -18.91 -17.24 -41.68
CA SER A 16 -18.26 -16.35 -40.74
C SER A 16 -16.76 -16.66 -40.68
N SER A 17 -15.95 -15.69 -41.11
CA SER A 17 -14.50 -15.77 -41.30
C SER A 17 -13.82 -16.41 -40.08
N MET A 18 -13.57 -17.73 -40.11
CA MET A 18 -12.76 -18.40 -39.10
C MET A 18 -11.28 -18.01 -39.27
N PRO A 19 -10.58 -17.51 -38.23
CA PRO A 19 -9.23 -16.97 -38.33
C PRO A 19 -8.15 -18.08 -38.27
N LEU A 20 -8.44 -19.24 -38.87
CA LEU A 20 -7.49 -20.33 -39.07
C LEU A 20 -6.78 -20.13 -40.40
N LYS A 21 -5.46 -19.98 -40.37
CA LYS A 21 -4.67 -19.76 -41.59
C LYS A 21 -3.65 -20.88 -41.77
N ARG A 22 -3.64 -21.51 -42.94
CA ARG A 22 -2.58 -22.47 -43.28
C ARG A 22 -1.29 -21.70 -43.60
N ARG A 23 -0.21 -22.00 -42.89
CA ARG A 23 1.13 -21.49 -43.18
C ARG A 23 2.07 -22.69 -43.26
N GLY A 24 2.53 -23.03 -44.45
CA GLY A 24 3.30 -24.25 -44.70
C GLY A 24 2.48 -25.51 -44.37
N LYS A 25 3.04 -26.38 -43.52
CA LYS A 25 2.48 -27.70 -43.16
C LYS A 25 1.36 -27.63 -42.12
N TRP A 26 1.28 -26.56 -41.33
CA TRP A 26 0.40 -26.50 -40.16
C TRP A 26 -0.67 -25.41 -40.29
N TYR A 27 -1.81 -25.63 -39.62
CA TYR A 27 -2.77 -24.56 -39.37
C TYR A 27 -2.31 -23.68 -38.20
N HIS A 28 -2.47 -22.37 -38.35
CA HIS A 28 -2.20 -21.39 -37.31
C HIS A 28 -3.49 -20.72 -36.84
N LEU A 29 -3.62 -20.56 -35.53
CA LEU A 29 -4.61 -19.72 -34.85
C LEU A 29 -4.13 -18.26 -34.95
N SER A 30 -5.00 -17.33 -35.39
CA SER A 30 -4.65 -15.91 -35.51
C SER A 30 -5.72 -14.96 -34.95
N GLU A 31 -6.11 -15.16 -33.69
CA GLU A 31 -7.18 -14.42 -33.03
C GLU A 31 -6.67 -13.43 -31.98
N LYS A 32 -7.44 -12.36 -31.75
CA LYS A 32 -7.22 -11.44 -30.62
C LYS A 32 -8.02 -11.96 -29.42
N VAL A 33 -7.33 -12.31 -28.34
CA VAL A 33 -7.96 -12.73 -27.07
C VAL A 33 -7.50 -11.75 -26.00
N ASN A 34 -8.43 -11.17 -25.24
CA ASN A 34 -8.15 -10.19 -24.17
C ASN A 34 -7.28 -8.99 -24.63
N GLY A 35 -7.47 -8.52 -25.86
CA GLY A 35 -6.73 -7.40 -26.44
C GLY A 35 -5.33 -7.74 -26.97
N VAL A 36 -4.83 -8.95 -26.72
CA VAL A 36 -3.53 -9.44 -27.20
C VAL A 36 -3.74 -10.26 -28.47
N LYS A 37 -2.97 -9.98 -29.53
CA LYS A 37 -3.01 -10.77 -30.77
C LYS A 37 -2.14 -12.02 -30.62
N ILE A 38 -2.77 -13.18 -30.69
CA ILE A 38 -2.10 -14.46 -30.54
C ILE A 38 -1.96 -15.12 -31.91
N ARG A 39 -0.75 -15.58 -32.21
CA ARG A 39 -0.41 -16.31 -33.44
C ARG A 39 0.36 -17.57 -33.07
N GLU A 40 -0.33 -18.70 -33.02
CA GLU A 40 0.26 -19.98 -32.61
C GLU A 40 -0.01 -21.05 -33.66
N ALA A 41 0.93 -21.97 -33.85
CA ALA A 41 0.76 -23.13 -34.71
C ALA A 41 -0.02 -24.22 -33.95
N LEU A 42 -1.07 -24.78 -34.57
CA LEU A 42 -1.89 -25.85 -34.00
C LEU A 42 -1.31 -27.26 -34.24
N GLY A 43 -0.13 -27.36 -34.87
CA GLY A 43 0.57 -28.63 -35.08
C GLY A 43 -0.22 -29.69 -35.87
N THR A 44 -1.21 -29.26 -36.66
CA THR A 44 -2.13 -30.17 -37.35
C THR A 44 -2.29 -29.80 -38.83
N LYS A 45 -2.30 -30.82 -39.71
CA LYS A 45 -2.60 -30.68 -41.15
C LYS A 45 -4.09 -30.74 -41.48
N ASP A 46 -4.88 -31.38 -40.62
CA ASP A 46 -6.31 -31.63 -40.85
C ASP A 46 -7.17 -30.47 -40.37
N HIS A 47 -8.01 -29.95 -41.27
CA HIS A 47 -8.83 -28.78 -40.98
C HIS A 47 -9.86 -29.02 -39.86
N ARG A 48 -10.45 -30.22 -39.79
CA ARG A 48 -11.46 -30.57 -38.76
C ARG A 48 -10.84 -30.62 -37.36
N LEU A 49 -9.66 -31.24 -37.25
CA LEU A 49 -8.93 -31.32 -35.99
C LEU A 49 -8.42 -29.93 -35.57
N ALA A 50 -7.94 -29.13 -36.53
CA ALA A 50 -7.52 -27.76 -36.27
C ALA A 50 -8.67 -26.87 -35.76
N LYS A 51 -9.92 -27.06 -36.23
CA LYS A 51 -11.10 -26.36 -35.67
C LYS A 51 -11.36 -26.70 -34.20
N ARG A 52 -11.18 -27.97 -33.80
CA ARG A 52 -11.36 -28.40 -32.41
C ARG A 52 -10.30 -27.78 -31.50
N LEU A 53 -9.04 -27.91 -31.91
CA LEU A 53 -7.88 -27.35 -31.20
C LEU A 53 -7.98 -25.83 -31.07
N TYR A 54 -8.48 -25.14 -32.10
CA TYR A 54 -8.76 -23.69 -32.05
C TYR A 54 -9.73 -23.33 -30.91
N LYS A 55 -10.88 -24.00 -30.84
CA LYS A 55 -11.91 -23.71 -29.84
C LYS A 55 -11.38 -23.96 -28.44
N GLU A 56 -10.70 -25.09 -28.25
CA GLU A 56 -10.08 -25.46 -26.98
C GLU A 56 -9.02 -24.45 -26.55
N ARG A 57 -8.11 -24.07 -27.47
CA ARG A 57 -7.06 -23.09 -27.19
C ARG A 57 -7.61 -21.71 -26.86
N ILE A 58 -8.67 -21.27 -27.54
CA ILE A 58 -9.32 -19.99 -27.19
C ILE A 58 -9.99 -20.06 -25.83
N ALA A 59 -10.67 -21.15 -25.50
CA ALA A 59 -11.28 -21.32 -24.18
C ALA A 59 -10.24 -21.36 -23.05
N GLU A 60 -9.06 -21.94 -23.30
CA GLU A 60 -7.91 -21.87 -22.40
C GLU A 60 -7.38 -20.43 -22.25
N LEU A 61 -7.15 -19.74 -23.38
CA LEU A 61 -6.66 -18.36 -23.38
C LEU A 61 -7.63 -17.36 -22.75
N MET A 62 -8.94 -17.62 -22.83
CA MET A 62 -9.98 -16.86 -22.13
C MET A 62 -9.91 -17.05 -20.62
N ARG A 63 -9.51 -18.24 -20.15
CA ARG A 63 -9.34 -18.53 -18.71
C ARG A 63 -8.02 -18.00 -18.16
N SER A 64 -6.97 -17.95 -18.97
CA SER A 64 -5.67 -17.41 -18.56
C SER A 64 -5.70 -15.87 -18.53
N ASN A 65 -5.14 -15.27 -17.47
CA ASN A 65 -4.92 -13.83 -17.47
C ASN A 65 -3.81 -13.49 -18.49
N PRO A 66 -4.02 -12.53 -19.41
CA PRO A 66 -3.00 -12.18 -20.39
C PRO A 66 -1.74 -11.65 -19.71
N ASP A 67 -0.59 -11.86 -20.36
CA ASP A 67 0.68 -11.29 -19.94
C ASP A 67 0.56 -9.76 -19.87
N PRO A 68 0.75 -9.14 -18.69
CA PRO A 68 0.54 -7.70 -18.50
C PRO A 68 1.47 -6.84 -19.35
N SER A 69 2.59 -7.38 -19.84
CA SER A 69 3.49 -6.66 -20.77
C SER A 69 2.91 -6.52 -22.18
N LYS A 70 2.00 -7.42 -22.57
CA LYS A 70 1.42 -7.50 -23.92
C LYS A 70 0.07 -6.79 -24.03
N VAL A 71 -0.56 -6.48 -22.90
CA VAL A 71 -1.79 -5.68 -22.86
C VAL A 71 -1.44 -4.21 -23.09
N ALA A 72 -1.96 -3.65 -24.19
CA ALA A 72 -1.83 -2.21 -24.44
C ALA A 72 -2.51 -1.44 -23.30
N ARG A 73 -1.77 -0.54 -22.65
CA ARG A 73 -2.33 0.31 -21.60
C ARG A 73 -3.38 1.23 -22.22
N GLY A 74 -4.55 1.33 -21.58
CA GLY A 74 -5.72 2.04 -22.10
C GLY A 74 -5.59 3.57 -22.21
N TYR A 75 -4.39 4.12 -21.98
CA TYR A 75 -4.16 5.57 -21.96
C TYR A 75 -4.44 6.25 -23.29
N THR A 76 -4.39 5.54 -24.42
CA THR A 76 -4.70 6.12 -25.74
C THR A 76 -6.15 6.55 -25.88
N LYS A 77 -7.04 6.09 -24.98
CA LYS A 77 -8.47 6.45 -24.97
C LYS A 77 -8.79 7.55 -23.97
N MET A 78 -7.82 7.97 -23.16
CA MET A 78 -7.98 8.97 -22.11
C MET A 78 -7.44 10.32 -22.57
N THR A 79 -7.87 11.40 -21.91
CA THR A 79 -7.17 12.67 -22.05
C THR A 79 -5.74 12.55 -21.52
N ILE A 80 -4.84 13.43 -21.96
CA ILE A 80 -3.44 13.40 -21.52
C ILE A 80 -3.34 13.55 -20.00
N ALA A 81 -4.14 14.44 -19.40
CA ALA A 81 -4.17 14.66 -17.95
C ALA A 81 -4.58 13.40 -17.18
N GLU A 82 -5.72 12.79 -17.53
CA GLU A 82 -6.19 11.56 -16.91
C GLU A 82 -5.21 10.40 -17.11
N ALA A 83 -4.58 10.31 -18.29
CA ALA A 83 -3.58 9.30 -18.60
C ALA A 83 -2.34 9.43 -17.70
N VAL A 84 -1.87 10.65 -17.46
CA VAL A 84 -0.74 10.92 -16.56
C VAL A 84 -1.09 10.55 -15.12
N GLU A 85 -2.28 10.92 -14.63
CA GLU A 85 -2.74 10.57 -13.29
C GLU A 85 -2.90 9.05 -13.12
N ALA A 86 -3.53 8.38 -14.08
CA ALA A 86 -3.68 6.93 -14.09
C ALA A 86 -2.31 6.23 -14.09
N TYR A 87 -1.37 6.72 -14.89
CA TYR A 87 0.00 6.21 -14.93
C TYR A 87 0.71 6.39 -13.58
N ALA A 88 0.63 7.58 -12.97
CA ALA A 88 1.22 7.86 -11.67
C ALA A 88 0.62 6.96 -10.58
N ASN A 89 -0.69 6.76 -10.58
CA ASN A 89 -1.39 5.87 -9.64
C ASN A 89 -0.94 4.42 -9.78
N GLU A 90 -0.85 3.90 -11.01
CA GLU A 90 -0.37 2.55 -11.26
C GLU A 90 1.08 2.36 -10.78
N ARG A 91 1.95 3.34 -11.05
CA ARG A 91 3.36 3.31 -10.62
C ARG A 91 3.50 3.37 -9.11
N ARG A 92 2.75 4.23 -8.41
CA ARG A 92 2.71 4.28 -6.95
C ARG A 92 2.30 2.94 -6.34
N LYS A 93 1.23 2.32 -6.86
CA LYS A 93 0.77 1.00 -6.40
C LYS A 93 1.83 -0.09 -6.59
N LYS A 94 2.52 -0.11 -7.74
CA LYS A 94 3.62 -1.05 -8.00
C LYS A 94 4.83 -0.81 -7.12
N ALA A 95 5.22 0.45 -6.88
CA ALA A 95 6.31 0.79 -5.96
C ALA A 95 6.01 0.30 -4.54
N TRP A 96 4.79 0.52 -4.06
CA TRP A 96 4.34 0.02 -2.76
C TRP A 96 4.36 -1.51 -2.66
N GLN A 97 3.88 -2.21 -3.67
CA GLN A 97 3.96 -3.67 -3.72
C GLN A 97 5.41 -4.17 -3.61
N LYS A 98 6.35 -3.50 -4.26
CA LYS A 98 7.78 -3.84 -4.15
C LYS A 98 8.33 -3.60 -2.75
N ILE A 99 8.00 -2.46 -2.13
CA ILE A 99 8.43 -2.13 -0.77
C ILE A 99 7.87 -3.16 0.22
N ARG A 100 6.58 -3.48 0.14
CA ARG A 100 5.96 -4.49 1.00
C ARG A 100 6.57 -5.88 0.85
N ALA A 101 6.82 -6.30 -0.39
CA ALA A 101 7.45 -7.58 -0.67
C ALA A 101 8.87 -7.65 -0.08
N LYS A 102 9.65 -6.56 -0.18
CA LYS A 102 10.98 -6.46 0.45
C LYS A 102 10.92 -6.44 1.97
N ALA A 103 9.90 -5.83 2.54
CA ALA A 103 9.68 -5.76 3.98
C ALA A 103 9.07 -7.04 4.57
N GLY A 104 8.76 -8.06 3.76
CA GLY A 104 8.11 -9.29 4.23
C GLY A 104 6.67 -9.06 4.73
N LEU A 105 6.05 -7.94 4.38
CA LEU A 105 4.70 -7.59 4.82
C LEU A 105 3.67 -8.24 3.89
N GLY A 106 2.74 -9.00 4.46
CA GLY A 106 1.65 -9.68 3.75
C GLY A 106 0.56 -8.71 3.26
N ASN A 107 -0.68 -8.91 3.71
CA ASN A 107 -1.82 -8.05 3.34
C ASN A 107 -1.81 -6.72 4.11
N PHE A 108 -0.79 -5.89 3.88
CA PHE A 108 -0.68 -4.54 4.45
C PHE A 108 -1.10 -3.47 3.43
N ARG A 109 -2.04 -2.60 3.82
CA ARG A 109 -2.57 -1.49 3.03
C ARG A 109 -1.91 -0.18 3.42
N PHE A 110 -1.99 0.83 2.56
CA PHE A 110 -1.48 2.17 2.90
C PHE A 110 -2.19 2.79 4.12
N TYR A 111 -3.50 2.54 4.23
CA TYR A 111 -4.31 3.08 5.32
C TYR A 111 -3.93 2.51 6.68
N ASP A 112 -3.37 1.31 6.72
CA ASP A 112 -2.88 0.69 7.95
C ASP A 112 -1.75 1.52 8.57
N GLY A 113 -0.93 2.19 7.75
CA GLY A 113 0.08 3.14 8.24
C GLY A 113 -0.53 4.34 8.96
N ARG A 114 -1.67 4.85 8.49
CA ARG A 114 -2.41 5.92 9.18
C ARG A 114 -2.90 5.45 10.54
N HIS A 115 -3.46 4.24 10.62
CA HIS A 115 -3.84 3.63 11.89
C HIS A 115 -2.65 3.49 12.85
N THR A 116 -1.51 2.98 12.37
CA THR A 116 -0.30 2.84 13.19
C THR A 116 0.17 4.19 13.72
N VAL A 117 0.25 5.22 12.88
CA VAL A 117 0.66 6.57 13.31
C VAL A 117 -0.26 7.09 14.41
N ILE A 118 -1.59 7.01 14.22
CA ILE A 118 -2.55 7.48 15.22
C ILE A 118 -2.37 6.73 16.55
N THR A 119 -2.33 5.40 16.51
CA THR A 119 -2.11 4.58 17.71
C THR A 119 -0.80 4.96 18.41
N THR A 120 0.30 5.12 17.67
CA THR A 120 1.59 5.50 18.28
C THR A 120 1.61 6.91 18.86
N LEU A 121 0.87 7.85 18.27
CA LEU A 121 0.74 9.21 18.81
C LEU A 121 -0.09 9.21 20.10
N GLU A 122 -1.17 8.43 20.12
CA GLU A 122 -2.00 8.28 21.31
C GLU A 122 -1.27 7.53 22.45
N GLU A 123 -0.48 6.50 22.13
CA GLU A 123 0.36 5.79 23.11
C GLU A 123 1.42 6.69 23.73
N LYS A 124 1.91 7.69 22.98
CA LYS A 124 2.85 8.71 23.48
C LYS A 124 2.17 9.83 24.28
N GLY A 125 0.84 9.81 24.42
CA GLY A 125 0.09 10.82 25.16
C GLY A 125 -0.02 12.17 24.44
N VAL A 126 0.08 12.20 23.11
CA VAL A 126 -0.11 13.43 22.34
C VAL A 126 -1.54 13.96 22.51
N PRO A 127 -1.76 15.29 22.65
CA PRO A 127 -3.10 15.82 22.90
C PRO A 127 -4.08 15.54 21.76
N ASP A 128 -5.35 15.31 22.11
CA ASP A 128 -6.41 14.92 21.18
C ASP A 128 -6.70 15.94 20.07
N TRP A 129 -6.33 17.21 20.24
CA TRP A 129 -6.49 18.22 19.20
C TRP A 129 -5.34 18.24 18.19
N VAL A 130 -4.14 17.76 18.59
CA VAL A 130 -2.94 17.73 17.74
C VAL A 130 -3.01 16.57 16.74
N ILE A 131 -3.56 15.43 17.15
CA ILE A 131 -3.61 14.22 16.32
C ILE A 131 -4.50 14.40 15.08
N PRO A 132 -5.74 14.92 15.17
CA PRO A 132 -6.57 15.26 14.01
C PRO A 132 -5.92 16.27 13.07
N ALA A 133 -5.22 17.29 13.60
CA ALA A 133 -4.55 18.29 12.80
C ALA A 133 -3.40 17.68 11.97
N GLN A 134 -2.61 16.79 12.57
CA GLN A 134 -1.50 16.12 11.91
C GLN A 134 -1.96 15.08 10.88
N VAL A 135 -3.03 14.34 11.19
CA VAL A 135 -3.50 13.22 10.38
C VAL A 135 -4.55 13.66 9.35
N GLY A 136 -5.10 14.86 9.51
CA GLY A 136 -6.16 15.43 8.67
C GLY A 136 -7.50 14.75 8.91
N HIS A 137 -7.87 14.51 10.17
CA HIS A 137 -9.26 14.18 10.52
C HIS A 137 -10.07 15.46 10.54
N VAL A 138 -11.23 15.45 9.90
CA VAL A 138 -12.11 16.63 9.81
C VAL A 138 -13.02 16.70 11.03
N SER A 139 -13.28 15.56 11.68
CA SER A 139 -14.15 15.45 12.83
C SER A 139 -13.50 14.66 13.96
N ALA A 140 -13.73 15.09 15.20
CA ALA A 140 -13.34 14.35 16.41
C ALA A 140 -13.99 12.96 16.45
N GLU A 141 -15.08 12.74 15.74
CA GLU A 141 -15.75 11.44 15.68
C GLU A 141 -14.90 10.36 14.98
N GLU A 142 -14.03 10.76 14.06
CA GLU A 142 -13.13 9.85 13.34
C GLU A 142 -12.05 9.27 14.27
N ALA A 143 -11.83 9.91 15.43
CA ALA A 143 -10.89 9.46 16.45
C ALA A 143 -11.52 8.50 17.49
N LYS A 144 -12.85 8.34 17.49
CA LYS A 144 -13.58 7.42 18.41
C LYS A 144 -13.02 5.99 18.45
N PRO A 145 -12.61 5.37 17.32
CA PRO A 145 -12.05 4.02 17.34
C PRO A 145 -10.81 3.86 18.23
N TYR A 146 -10.05 4.93 18.47
CA TYR A 146 -8.81 4.91 19.25
C TYR A 146 -9.00 5.25 20.73
N SER A 147 -10.21 5.64 21.14
CA SER A 147 -10.56 5.99 22.52
C SER A 147 -10.09 4.99 23.60
N HIS A 148 -9.97 3.71 23.26
CA HIS A 148 -9.47 2.67 24.15
C HIS A 148 -7.98 2.80 24.49
N ILE A 149 -7.16 3.35 23.60
CA ILE A 149 -5.73 3.61 23.85
C ILE A 149 -5.57 4.72 24.88
N ARG A 150 -6.44 5.74 24.82
CA ARG A 150 -6.49 6.87 25.77
C ARG A 150 -6.78 6.45 27.19
N ARG A 151 -7.54 5.37 27.39
CA ARG A 151 -7.80 4.83 28.74
C ARG A 151 -6.52 4.46 29.46
N LYS A 152 -5.56 3.85 28.76
CA LYS A 152 -4.25 3.53 29.35
C LYS A 152 -3.49 4.77 29.82
N ALA A 153 -3.53 5.84 29.02
CA ALA A 153 -2.90 7.11 29.40
C ALA A 153 -3.62 7.76 30.61
N LEU A 154 -4.95 7.68 30.65
CA LEU A 154 -5.75 8.16 31.80
C LEU A 154 -5.46 7.36 33.08
N ASP A 155 -5.33 6.03 32.98
CA ASP A 155 -5.00 5.16 34.12
C ASP A 155 -3.61 5.47 34.70
N GLN A 156 -2.63 5.77 33.84
CA GLN A 156 -1.29 6.21 34.27
C GLN A 156 -1.33 7.54 35.02
N VAL A 157 -2.13 8.50 34.51
CA VAL A 157 -2.33 9.78 35.18
C VAL A 157 -3.05 9.58 36.52
N ALA A 158 -4.08 8.73 36.58
CA ALA A 158 -4.80 8.43 37.81
C ALA A 158 -3.86 7.85 38.89
N LEU A 159 -2.97 6.93 38.51
CA LEU A 159 -1.96 6.38 39.42
C LEU A 159 -1.02 7.45 39.99
N LEU A 160 -0.66 8.46 39.20
CA LEU A 160 0.17 9.58 39.65
C LEU A 160 -0.58 10.55 40.58
N LEU A 161 -1.90 10.66 40.41
CA LEU A 161 -2.75 11.50 41.25
C LEU A 161 -3.19 10.83 42.57
N GLU A 162 -2.89 9.54 42.77
CA GLU A 162 -3.12 8.85 44.04
C GLU A 162 -2.48 9.66 45.19
N PRO A 163 -3.30 10.29 46.04
CA PRO A 163 -2.79 11.37 46.85
C PRO A 163 -2.09 10.83 48.09
N ALA A 164 -0.97 11.46 48.47
CA ALA A 164 -0.12 11.02 49.58
C ALA A 164 -0.85 10.88 50.93
N TRP A 165 -2.00 11.56 51.11
CA TRP A 165 -2.83 11.43 52.32
C TRP A 165 -3.46 10.04 52.49
N MET A 166 -3.60 9.26 51.41
CA MET A 166 -4.06 7.87 51.47
C MET A 166 -3.03 6.93 52.14
N TYR A 167 -1.75 7.35 52.17
CA TYR A 167 -0.67 6.66 52.88
C TYR A 167 -0.48 7.13 54.34
N SER A 168 -1.07 8.28 54.70
CA SER A 168 -0.97 8.83 56.06
C SER A 168 -1.95 8.19 57.05
N ALA A 169 -2.97 7.47 56.57
CA ALA A 169 -4.02 6.87 57.39
C ALA A 169 -3.67 5.51 58.02
N LYS A 170 -2.42 5.01 57.86
CA LYS A 170 -1.98 3.71 58.42
C LYS A 170 -0.84 3.80 59.44
N VAL A 171 -0.51 4.97 59.98
CA VAL A 171 0.56 5.13 60.98
C VAL A 171 0.04 5.11 62.43
N GLU A 172 -1.26 5.05 62.66
CA GLU A 172 -1.84 4.93 64.01
C GLU A 172 -2.17 3.46 64.32
N ASP A 173 -1.15 2.67 64.65
CA ASP A 173 -1.14 1.57 65.64
C ASP A 173 0.08 0.65 65.43
N ARG A 174 1.29 1.19 65.64
CA ARG A 174 2.50 0.41 65.95
C ARG A 174 3.38 1.22 66.88
N SER A 175 3.08 1.16 68.18
CA SER A 175 4.10 1.37 69.20
C SER A 175 5.20 0.31 69.01
N ASP A 176 6.46 0.74 69.08
CA ASP A 176 7.67 -0.08 69.06
C ASP A 176 8.18 -0.55 67.70
N VAL A 177 8.78 0.34 66.90
CA VAL A 177 10.09 0.09 66.25
C VAL A 177 10.78 1.44 66.01
N GLN A 178 11.97 1.63 66.60
CA GLN A 178 12.84 2.79 66.34
C GLN A 178 13.17 2.90 64.83
N PRO A 179 13.21 4.12 64.26
CA PRO A 179 13.69 4.28 62.89
C PRO A 179 15.15 3.84 62.80
N PRO A 180 15.56 3.05 61.78
CA PRO A 180 16.97 2.83 61.53
C PRO A 180 17.63 4.18 61.20
N VAL A 181 18.57 4.51 62.08
CA VAL A 181 19.63 5.51 61.96
C VAL A 181 19.99 5.85 60.51
N SER A 182 20.02 7.16 60.27
CA SER A 182 20.57 7.87 59.12
C SER A 182 21.73 7.16 58.42
N ALA A 183 21.49 6.69 57.19
CA ALA A 183 22.53 6.62 56.18
C ALA A 183 22.56 7.98 55.45
N GLN A 184 23.46 8.85 55.90
CA GLN A 184 23.93 9.96 55.08
C GLN A 184 24.57 9.39 53.82
N THR A 185 24.02 9.67 52.64
CA THR A 185 24.81 9.67 51.41
C THR A 185 24.22 10.71 50.46
N GLY A 186 24.97 11.80 50.32
CA GLY A 186 25.09 12.64 49.12
C GLY A 186 23.82 13.08 48.41
N ALA A 187 23.51 14.37 48.53
CA ALA A 187 23.00 15.11 47.40
C ALA A 187 23.94 14.90 46.19
N GLN A 188 23.51 14.10 45.23
CA GLN A 188 23.89 14.26 43.83
C GLN A 188 22.60 14.60 43.09
N SER A 189 22.39 15.90 42.92
CA SER A 189 21.59 16.43 41.82
C SER A 189 22.11 15.82 40.52
N CYS A 190 21.31 14.98 39.88
CA CYS A 190 21.45 14.75 38.46
C CYS A 190 20.26 15.45 37.79
N ASP A 191 20.50 16.71 37.42
CA ASP A 191 19.64 17.50 36.54
C ASP A 191 19.66 16.86 35.12
N MET A 192 19.07 15.67 34.97
CA MET A 192 19.06 14.95 33.68
C MET A 192 18.09 15.56 32.66
N THR A 193 17.36 16.62 33.02
CA THR A 193 16.47 17.37 32.12
C THR A 193 17.12 18.63 31.56
N GLY A 194 18.22 19.11 32.14
CA GLY A 194 19.00 20.24 31.62
C GLY A 194 19.99 19.83 30.52
N GLU A 195 20.72 18.73 30.70
CA GLU A 195 21.75 18.31 29.75
C GLU A 195 21.18 17.76 28.42
N LEU A 196 19.96 17.22 28.41
CA LEU A 196 19.35 16.65 27.20
C LEU A 196 18.76 17.72 26.27
N ILE A 197 18.34 18.86 26.82
CA ILE A 197 17.88 20.02 26.06
C ILE A 197 19.09 20.81 25.53
N ASP A 198 20.14 20.98 26.35
CA ASP A 198 21.38 21.67 25.94
C ASP A 198 22.19 20.84 24.90
N SER A 199 22.10 19.50 24.90
CA SER A 199 22.73 18.64 23.88
C SER A 199 22.00 18.65 22.53
N ILE A 200 20.68 18.86 22.52
CA ILE A 200 19.89 18.99 21.29
C ILE A 200 20.06 20.38 20.66
N GLU A 201 20.15 21.44 21.47
CA GLU A 201 20.44 22.80 20.98
C GLU A 201 21.91 22.98 20.55
N ARG A 202 22.88 22.34 21.24
CA ARG A 202 24.31 22.36 20.83
C ARG A 202 24.63 21.52 19.58
N GLY A 203 23.68 20.72 19.09
CA GLY A 203 23.84 19.90 17.87
C GLY A 203 23.49 20.61 16.55
N MET A 204 22.93 21.83 16.58
CA MET A 204 22.41 22.52 15.38
C MET A 204 22.81 23.99 15.24
N VAL A 205 23.98 24.39 15.73
CA VAL A 205 24.60 25.67 15.34
C VAL A 205 26.04 25.44 14.90
N GLY A 206 26.23 25.32 13.58
CA GLY A 206 27.54 25.44 12.96
C GLY A 206 28.09 26.86 13.20
N ALA A 207 29.39 26.94 13.49
CA ALA A 207 30.09 28.05 14.09
C ALA A 207 30.25 29.35 13.26
N THR A 208 29.32 29.73 12.39
CA THR A 208 29.35 31.04 11.71
C THR A 208 27.95 31.55 11.40
N GLY A 209 27.53 32.58 12.14
CA GLY A 209 26.31 33.35 11.86
C GLY A 209 26.50 34.24 10.64
N LEU A 210 26.26 33.70 9.44
CA LEU A 210 26.14 34.46 8.20
C LEU A 210 25.11 33.79 7.28
N GLU A 211 24.24 34.64 6.74
CA GLU A 211 23.12 34.36 5.82
C GLU A 211 23.48 33.39 4.68
N PRO A 212 22.52 32.66 4.08
CA PRO A 212 22.77 31.99 2.82
C PRO A 212 22.89 33.04 1.70
N VAL A 213 24.12 33.46 1.42
CA VAL A 213 24.49 34.17 0.20
C VAL A 213 24.27 33.23 -0.98
N THR A 214 23.42 33.65 -1.92
CA THR A 214 23.32 33.07 -3.26
C THR A 214 24.66 33.21 -4.00
N PRO A 215 25.07 32.21 -4.80
CA PRO A 215 25.87 32.54 -5.97
C PRO A 215 25.15 32.14 -7.25
N ALA A 216 24.99 33.15 -8.10
CA ALA A 216 24.94 33.04 -9.53
C ALA A 216 26.25 32.43 -10.06
N VAL A 217 26.14 31.49 -11.01
CA VAL A 217 26.63 31.50 -12.40
C VAL A 217 26.04 30.24 -13.07
#